data_AF-A0A2E3QWN6-F1
#
_entry.id   AF-A0A2E3QWN6-F1
#
_cell.length_a   1.000
_cell.length_b   1.000
_cell.length_c   1.000
_cell.angle_alpha   90.00
_cell.angle_beta   90.00
_cell.angle_gamma   90.00
#
_symmetry.space_group_name_H-M   'P 1'
#
loop_
_entity.id
_entity.type
_entity.pdbx_description
1 polymer ?
#
loop_
_entity_poly.entity_id
_entity_poly.type
_entity_poly.pdbx_seq_one_letter_code
_entity_poly.pdbx_strand_id
1 'polypeptide(L)'
;MRPLLLCALLVVAAGAAAQDIVSVTPDSPTRGEVVTVTFSEPVDSVTVVYRPGAVTAVTEVMTPESATFRFTPERAGVVSVSSGGASQSLSVRYLGVPVAGLVVMILAGLILFGGAAISMRALLADGDRIEIDPTLFPDT
;
A
#
# COMPACT_ATOMS: atom_id res chain seq x y z
N MET A 1 40.18 49.57 0.17
CA MET A 1 38.90 49.55 0.90
C MET A 1 37.88 48.65 0.19
N ARG A 2 38.18 47.36 0.03
CA ARG A 2 37.41 46.44 -0.84
C ARG A 2 37.19 44.99 -0.34
N PRO A 3 37.65 44.54 0.86
CA PRO A 3 37.28 43.20 1.36
C PRO A 3 36.09 43.20 2.33
N LEU A 4 35.69 44.36 2.88
CA LEU A 4 34.61 44.46 3.87
C LEU A 4 33.20 44.32 3.29
N LEU A 5 33.04 44.46 1.97
CA LEU A 5 31.73 44.40 1.31
C LEU A 5 31.29 42.97 0.97
N LEU A 6 32.21 42.00 1.01
CA LEU A 6 31.91 40.60 0.66
C LEU A 6 31.34 39.81 1.85
N CYS A 7 31.69 40.17 3.09
CA CYS A 7 31.11 39.55 4.29
C CYS A 7 29.66 39.97 4.56
N ALA A 8 29.21 41.11 4.02
CA ALA A 8 27.84 41.59 4.20
C ALA A 8 26.82 40.89 3.29
N LEU A 9 27.26 40.25 2.19
CA LEU A 9 26.36 39.54 1.28
C LEU A 9 26.07 38.09 1.70
N LEU A 10 26.86 37.54 2.63
CA LEU A 10 26.74 36.14 3.10
C LEU A 10 25.82 35.96 4.32
N VAL A 11 25.23 37.04 4.84
CA VAL A 11 24.35 37.02 6.02
C VAL A 11 22.85 36.95 5.65
N VAL A 12 22.48 37.08 4.37
CA VAL A 12 21.08 36.90 3.90
C VAL A 12 20.78 35.43 3.55
N ALA A 13 21.37 34.50 4.31
CA ALA A 13 20.84 33.16 4.50
C ALA A 13 20.28 33.04 5.92
N ALA A 14 19.71 34.14 6.43
CA ALA A 14 18.95 34.16 7.67
C ALA A 14 17.80 33.15 7.53
N GLY A 15 17.97 32.05 8.25
CA GLY A 15 17.09 30.91 8.41
C GLY A 15 15.72 31.05 7.78
N ALA A 16 15.48 30.28 6.71
CA ALA A 16 14.23 29.56 6.69
C ALA A 16 14.21 28.77 7.99
N ALA A 17 13.42 29.21 8.97
CA ALA A 17 13.15 28.43 10.16
C ALA A 17 12.84 27.03 9.68
N ALA A 18 13.60 26.04 10.15
CA ALA A 18 13.36 24.66 9.79
C ALA A 18 11.98 24.32 10.34
N GLN A 19 10.97 24.43 9.49
CA GLN A 19 9.63 23.95 9.78
C GLN A 19 9.78 22.47 10.06
N ASP A 20 9.27 22.03 11.20
CA ASP A 20 9.39 20.65 11.64
C ASP A 20 7.99 20.07 11.88
N ILE A 21 7.83 18.79 11.58
CA ILE A 21 6.59 18.09 11.85
C ILE A 21 6.71 17.51 13.25
N VAL A 22 5.95 18.09 14.19
CA VAL A 22 5.99 17.77 15.62
C VAL A 22 5.35 16.42 15.88
N SER A 23 4.23 16.13 15.21
CA SER A 23 3.53 14.86 15.38
C SER A 23 2.61 14.55 14.21
N VAL A 24 2.40 13.26 13.99
CA VAL A 24 1.34 12.74 13.13
C VAL A 24 0.53 11.74 13.92
N THR A 25 -0.79 11.81 13.83
CA THR A 25 -1.67 10.88 14.52
C THR A 25 -2.82 10.49 13.60
N PRO A 26 -3.08 9.18 13.40
CA PRO A 26 -2.31 8.03 13.91
C PRO A 26 -1.01 7.77 13.11
N ASP A 27 -0.04 7.05 13.69
CA ASP A 27 1.23 6.69 13.02
C ASP A 27 1.07 5.68 11.86
N SER A 28 -0.02 4.92 11.87
CA SER A 28 -0.33 3.90 10.86
C SER A 28 -1.82 3.98 10.47
N PRO A 29 -2.24 5.04 9.78
CA PRO A 29 -3.62 5.23 9.39
C PRO A 29 -4.07 4.18 8.37
N THR A 30 -5.35 3.85 8.41
CA THR A 30 -6.01 3.08 7.36
C THR A 30 -6.57 4.03 6.30
N ARG A 31 -6.70 3.58 5.06
CA ARG A 31 -7.42 4.32 4.00
C ARG A 31 -8.80 4.77 4.52
N GLY A 32 -9.11 6.06 4.41
CA GLY A 32 -10.36 6.65 4.90
C GLY A 32 -10.34 7.07 6.37
N GLU A 33 -9.24 6.88 7.10
CA GLU A 33 -9.07 7.33 8.48
C GLU A 33 -8.50 8.74 8.53
N VAL A 34 -9.04 9.61 9.40
CA VAL A 34 -8.58 11.00 9.51
C VAL A 34 -7.17 11.05 10.10
N VAL A 35 -6.24 11.63 9.35
CA VAL A 35 -4.87 11.89 9.78
C VAL A 35 -4.74 13.34 10.23
N THR A 36 -4.18 13.54 11.41
CA THR A 36 -3.85 14.87 11.95
C THR A 36 -2.34 15.04 11.96
N VAL A 37 -1.85 16.10 11.31
CA VAL A 37 -0.43 16.49 11.26
C VAL A 37 -0.28 17.80 12.00
N THR A 38 0.66 17.88 12.93
CA THR A 38 0.95 19.09 13.69
C THR A 38 2.33 19.59 13.34
N PHE A 39 2.41 20.82 12.85
CA PHE A 39 3.66 21.52 12.57
C PHE A 39 4.11 22.35 13.77
N SER A 40 5.39 22.68 13.84
CA SER A 40 5.94 23.55 14.89
C SER A 40 5.41 24.99 14.81
N GLU A 41 5.08 25.45 13.61
CA GLU A 41 4.54 26.78 13.31
C GLU A 41 3.43 26.68 12.25
N PRO A 42 2.55 27.69 12.10
CA PRO A 42 1.59 27.73 11.00
C PRO A 42 2.30 27.67 9.65
N VAL A 43 1.77 26.89 8.72
CA VAL A 43 2.35 26.68 7.39
C VAL A 43 1.41 27.17 6.29
N ASP A 44 1.95 27.80 5.25
CA ASP A 44 1.13 28.38 4.18
C ASP A 44 0.62 27.32 3.18
N SER A 45 1.37 26.21 3.00
CA SER A 45 1.01 25.18 2.03
C SER A 45 1.54 23.81 2.42
N VAL A 46 0.67 22.80 2.38
CA VAL A 46 1.03 21.40 2.59
C VAL A 46 0.83 20.65 1.29
N THR A 47 1.89 20.01 0.81
CA THR A 47 1.85 19.10 -0.33
C THR A 47 1.77 17.68 0.18
N VAL A 48 0.73 16.97 -0.24
CA VAL A 48 0.51 15.56 0.06
C VAL A 48 0.69 14.78 -1.24
N VAL A 49 1.70 13.91 -1.30
CA VAL A 49 1.97 13.06 -2.46
C VAL A 49 1.64 11.61 -2.11
N TYR A 50 0.67 11.05 -2.82
CA TYR A 50 0.29 9.66 -2.72
C TYR A 50 1.09 8.84 -3.73
N ARG A 51 1.78 7.80 -3.24
CA ARG A 51 2.44 6.77 -4.07
C ARG A 51 1.79 5.41 -3.80
N PRO A 52 0.65 5.12 -4.44
CA PRO A 52 0.01 3.81 -4.34
C PRO A 52 0.76 2.83 -5.26
N GLY A 53 1.84 2.24 -4.75
CA GLY A 53 2.59 1.15 -5.41
C GLY A 53 2.91 1.41 -6.88
N ALA A 54 2.27 0.66 -7.78
CA ALA A 54 2.52 0.65 -9.22
C ALA A 54 1.79 1.76 -10.03
N VAL A 55 1.09 2.68 -9.36
CA VAL A 55 0.33 3.76 -10.02
C VAL A 55 1.13 5.07 -10.00
N THR A 56 0.92 5.94 -10.99
CA THR A 56 1.45 7.30 -11.05
C THR A 56 1.16 8.05 -9.75
N ALA A 57 2.16 8.75 -9.23
CA ALA A 57 2.02 9.56 -8.02
C ALA A 57 0.93 10.62 -8.23
N VAL A 58 0.07 10.79 -7.22
CA VAL A 58 -0.96 11.83 -7.19
C VAL A 58 -0.53 12.87 -6.17
N THR A 59 -0.53 14.13 -6.57
CA THR A 59 -0.13 15.25 -5.71
C THR A 59 -1.34 16.11 -5.42
N GLU A 60 -1.60 16.33 -4.13
CA GLU A 60 -2.61 17.25 -3.62
C GLU A 60 -1.90 18.38 -2.87
N VAL A 61 -2.29 19.62 -3.15
CA VAL A 61 -1.79 20.79 -2.43
C VAL A 61 -2.94 21.36 -1.62
N MET A 62 -2.74 21.51 -0.32
CA MET A 62 -3.73 22.02 0.61
C MET A 62 -3.18 23.20 1.39
N THR A 63 -4.04 24.15 1.72
CA THR A 63 -3.69 25.38 2.43
C THR A 63 -4.26 25.27 3.86
N PRO A 64 -3.47 24.90 4.87
CA PRO A 64 -3.99 24.80 6.23
C PRO A 64 -4.20 26.19 6.83
N GLU A 65 -5.30 26.36 7.57
CA GLU A 65 -5.62 27.62 8.27
C GLU A 65 -4.89 27.75 9.63
N SER A 66 -4.20 26.70 10.06
CA SER A 66 -3.53 26.63 11.37
C SER A 66 -2.30 25.72 11.36
N ALA A 67 -1.54 25.68 12.46
CA ALA A 67 -0.43 24.75 12.65
C ALA A 67 -0.86 23.26 12.69
N THR A 68 -2.16 22.99 12.83
CA THR A 68 -2.73 21.64 12.75
C THR A 68 -3.44 21.47 11.42
N PHE A 69 -3.03 20.45 10.67
CA PHE A 69 -3.60 20.08 9.40
C PHE A 69 -4.28 18.71 9.50
N ARG A 70 -5.47 18.59 8.91
CA ARG A 70 -6.24 17.35 8.91
C ARG A 70 -6.57 16.97 7.48
N PHE A 71 -6.29 15.72 7.12
CA PHE A 71 -6.67 15.17 5.83
C PHE A 71 -7.10 13.72 5.98
N THR A 72 -7.84 13.23 4.99
CA THR A 72 -8.28 11.83 4.94
C THR A 72 -7.66 11.19 3.70
N PRO A 73 -6.76 10.21 3.84
CA PRO A 73 -6.11 9.59 2.70
C PRO A 73 -7.10 8.72 1.92
N GLU A 74 -7.35 9.10 0.67
CA GLU A 74 -8.26 8.37 -0.22
C GLU A 74 -7.67 7.07 -0.77
N ARG A 75 -6.33 6.90 -0.67
CA ARG A 75 -5.59 5.78 -1.26
C ARG A 75 -4.62 5.19 -0.23
N ALA A 76 -4.52 3.86 -0.22
CA ALA A 76 -3.51 3.15 0.56
C ALA A 76 -2.15 3.16 -0.16
N GLY A 77 -1.06 3.08 0.60
CA GLY A 77 0.30 3.16 0.10
C GLY A 77 1.17 4.11 0.91
N VAL A 78 2.29 4.54 0.32
CA VAL A 78 3.17 5.53 0.96
C VAL A 78 2.64 6.92 0.64
N VAL A 79 2.41 7.74 1.66
CA VAL A 79 1.98 9.12 1.55
C VAL A 79 3.06 10.01 2.13
N SER A 80 3.62 10.91 1.34
CA SER A 80 4.58 11.90 1.83
C SER A 80 3.88 13.24 2.01
N VAL A 81 3.95 13.79 3.21
CA VAL A 81 3.45 15.11 3.57
C VAL A 81 4.66 16.04 3.68
N SER A 82 4.65 17.13 2.93
CA SER A 82 5.74 18.11 2.96
C SER A 82 5.20 19.54 2.97
N SER A 83 5.83 20.41 3.76
CA SER A 83 5.58 21.84 3.78
C SER A 83 6.91 22.57 3.94
N GLY A 84 7.23 23.48 3.03
CA GLY A 84 8.50 24.21 3.04
C GLY A 84 9.70 23.25 3.07
N GLY A 85 10.44 23.25 4.18
CA GLY A 85 11.58 22.34 4.43
C GLY A 85 11.24 21.07 5.21
N ALA A 86 10.03 20.95 5.76
CA ALA A 86 9.57 19.79 6.51
C ALA A 86 9.05 18.70 5.58
N SER A 87 9.42 17.44 5.79
CA SER A 87 8.89 16.31 5.04
C SER A 87 8.80 15.06 5.90
N GLN A 88 7.64 14.40 5.88
CA GLN A 88 7.42 13.13 6.56
C GLN A 88 6.68 12.15 5.65
N SER A 89 7.12 10.90 5.69
CA SER A 89 6.45 9.80 4.99
C SER A 89 5.62 8.97 5.96
N LEU A 90 4.41 8.62 5.54
CA LEU A 90 3.42 7.86 6.29
C LEU A 90 3.04 6.62 5.48
N SER A 91 2.85 5.50 6.19
CA SER A 91 2.38 4.26 5.58
C SER A 91 0.88 4.13 5.82
N VAL A 92 0.07 4.31 4.77
CA VAL A 92 -1.39 4.17 4.82
C VAL A 92 -1.77 2.74 4.46
N ARG A 93 -2.46 2.06 5.37
CA ARG A 93 -2.87 0.66 5.19
C ARG A 93 -4.13 0.54 4.34
N TYR A 94 -4.26 -0.61 3.67
CA TYR A 94 -5.50 -0.96 2.97
C TYR A 94 -6.63 -1.21 3.96
N LEU A 95 -7.85 -0.84 3.55
CA LEU A 95 -9.05 -1.09 4.32
C LEU A 95 -9.42 -2.58 4.24
N GLY A 96 -9.11 -3.32 5.30
CA GLY A 96 -9.52 -4.71 5.50
C GLY A 96 -8.62 -5.77 4.84
N VAL A 97 -8.93 -7.02 5.17
CA VAL A 97 -8.29 -8.24 4.62
C VAL A 97 -8.87 -8.51 3.22
N PRO A 98 -8.07 -8.94 2.23
CA PRO A 98 -8.58 -9.25 0.87
C PRO A 98 -9.39 -10.56 0.85
N VAL A 99 -10.58 -10.55 1.44
CA VAL A 99 -11.46 -11.73 1.58
C VAL A 99 -11.82 -12.34 0.22
N ALA A 100 -12.06 -11.49 -0.79
CA ALA A 100 -12.41 -11.96 -2.14
C ALA A 100 -11.33 -12.87 -2.75
N GLY A 101 -10.04 -12.50 -2.61
CA GLY A 101 -8.93 -13.32 -3.13
C GLY A 101 -8.84 -14.66 -2.41
N LEU A 102 -9.02 -14.66 -1.09
CA LEU A 102 -9.02 -15.87 -0.28
C LEU A 102 -10.16 -16.81 -0.66
N VAL A 103 -11.38 -16.28 -0.85
CA VAL A 103 -12.54 -17.05 -1.30
C VAL A 103 -12.29 -17.68 -2.67
N VAL A 104 -11.77 -16.92 -3.63
CA VAL A 104 -11.43 -17.45 -4.96
C VAL A 104 -10.42 -18.57 -4.86
N MET A 105 -9.39 -18.42 -4.03
CA MET A 105 -8.35 -19.44 -3.86
C MET A 105 -8.92 -20.74 -3.27
N ILE A 106 -9.80 -20.63 -2.27
CA ILE A 106 -10.48 -21.78 -1.68
C ILE A 106 -11.38 -22.48 -2.71
N LEU A 107 -12.20 -21.72 -3.44
CA LEU A 107 -13.10 -22.29 -4.45
C LEU A 107 -12.33 -22.96 -5.59
N ALA A 108 -11.26 -22.35 -6.07
CA ALA A 108 -10.38 -22.94 -7.09
C ALA A 108 -9.76 -24.25 -6.58
N GLY A 109 -9.30 -24.27 -5.32
CA GLY A 109 -8.82 -25.48 -4.67
C GLY A 109 -9.89 -26.58 -4.61
N LEU A 110 -11.11 -26.26 -4.17
CA LEU A 110 -12.21 -27.23 -4.11
C LEU A 110 -12.58 -27.78 -5.48
N ILE A 111 -12.56 -26.96 -6.54
CA ILE A 111 -12.83 -27.42 -7.90
C ILE A 111 -11.71 -28.33 -8.40
N LEU A 112 -10.45 -27.93 -8.21
CA LEU A 112 -9.29 -28.68 -8.67
C LEU A 112 -9.17 -30.04 -7.94
N PHE A 113 -9.16 -30.00 -6.62
CA PHE A 113 -9.02 -31.21 -5.79
C PHE A 113 -10.30 -32.06 -5.78
N GLY A 114 -11.48 -31.42 -5.82
CA GLY A 114 -12.75 -32.13 -5.92
C GLY A 114 -12.90 -32.85 -7.27
N GLY A 115 -12.53 -32.19 -8.36
CA GLY A 115 -12.50 -32.81 -9.69
C GLY A 115 -11.54 -34.01 -9.75
N ALA A 116 -10.33 -33.86 -9.21
CA ALA A 116 -9.37 -34.96 -9.14
C ALA A 116 -9.89 -36.15 -8.32
N ALA A 117 -10.52 -35.88 -7.17
CA ALA A 117 -11.08 -36.93 -6.32
C ALA A 117 -12.23 -37.69 -6.99
N ILE A 118 -13.13 -36.99 -7.70
CA ILE A 118 -14.22 -37.62 -8.45
C ILE A 118 -13.66 -38.47 -9.60
N SER A 119 -12.68 -37.96 -10.35
CA SER A 119 -12.05 -38.68 -11.45
C SER A 119 -11.33 -39.95 -10.99
N MET A 120 -10.57 -39.89 -9.89
CA MET A 120 -9.95 -41.09 -9.33
C MET A 120 -10.97 -42.11 -8.83
N ARG A 121 -12.07 -41.64 -8.21
CA ARG A 121 -13.15 -42.53 -7.78
C ARG A 121 -13.81 -43.22 -8.97
N ALA A 122 -14.03 -42.50 -10.08
CA ALA A 122 -14.59 -43.07 -11.30
C ALA A 122 -13.65 -44.14 -11.91
N LEU A 123 -12.36 -43.85 -12.03
CA LEU A 123 -11.35 -44.79 -12.54
C LEU A 123 -11.27 -46.07 -11.69
N LEU A 124 -11.30 -45.94 -10.36
CA LEU A 124 -11.27 -47.09 -9.45
C LEU A 124 -12.58 -47.89 -9.49
N ALA A 125 -13.72 -47.23 -9.68
CA ALA A 125 -15.01 -47.92 -9.82
C ALA A 125 -15.12 -48.70 -11.15
N ASP A 126 -14.48 -48.22 -12.22
CA ASP A 126 -14.44 -48.94 -13.50
C ASP A 126 -13.36 -50.05 -13.53
N GLY A 127 -12.34 -50.00 -12.66
CA GLY A 127 -11.31 -51.02 -12.54
C GLY A 127 -11.81 -52.41 -12.12
N ASP A 128 -12.95 -52.50 -11.45
CA ASP A 128 -13.60 -53.77 -11.07
C ASP A 128 -14.31 -54.49 -12.25
N ARG A 129 -14.33 -53.89 -13.44
CA ARG A 129 -15.02 -54.43 -14.64
C ARG A 129 -14.09 -54.94 -15.74
N ILE A 130 -12.78 -54.99 -15.52
CA ILE A 130 -11.85 -55.66 -16.44
C ILE A 130 -11.99 -57.18 -16.24
N GLU A 131 -13.06 -57.73 -16.80
CA GLU A 131 -13.24 -59.17 -16.99
C GLU A 131 -12.10 -59.62 -17.94
N ILE A 132 -11.07 -60.24 -17.38
CA ILE A 132 -9.99 -60.86 -18.15
C ILE A 132 -10.64 -61.98 -18.95
N ASP A 133 -10.82 -61.77 -20.26
CA ASP A 133 -11.29 -62.81 -21.17
C ASP A 133 -10.32 -64.01 -21.10
N PRO A 134 -10.73 -65.15 -20.53
CA PRO A 134 -9.85 -66.31 -20.36
C PRO A 134 -9.48 -66.96 -21.70
N THR A 135 -10.04 -66.51 -22.83
CA THR A 135 -9.68 -67.00 -24.17
C THR A 135 -8.44 -66.32 -24.76
N LEU A 136 -7.92 -65.26 -24.12
CA LEU A 136 -6.77 -64.51 -24.65
C LEU A 136 -5.40 -65.15 -24.39
N PHE A 137 -5.34 -66.16 -23.51
CA PHE A 137 -4.14 -66.98 -23.28
C PHE A 137 -4.47 -68.45 -23.57
N PRO A 138 -4.33 -68.93 -24.81
CA PRO A 138 -4.36 -70.35 -25.07
C PRO A 138 -3.13 -70.99 -24.40
N ASP A 139 -3.38 -71.94 -23.50
CA ASP A 139 -2.36 -72.80 -22.90
C ASP A 139 -1.48 -73.39 -24.00
N THR A 140 -0.21 -72.98 -24.03
CA THR A 140 0.88 -73.63 -24.78
C THR A 140 1.74 -74.42 -23.83
#